data_AF-A0A956W5F6-F1
#
_entry.id   AF-A0A956W5F6-F1
#
_cell.length_a   1.000
_cell.length_b   1.000
_cell.length_c   1.000
_cell.angle_alpha   90.00
_cell.angle_beta   90.00
_cell.angle_gamma   90.00
#
_symmetry.space_group_name_H-M   'P 1'
#
loop_
_entity.id
_entity.type
_entity.pdbx_description
1 polymer ?
#
loop_
_entity_poly.entity_id
_entity_poly.type
_entity_poly.pdbx_seq_one_letter_code
_entity_poly.pdbx_strand_id
1 'polypeptide(L)'
;MRFATASLAALAVVVAACGTPGGLPESPPCPTPDPALVPGSAVGVSEFATAVDRALAQFQQIDQEFRGEWPGRRFRDRDSFKRDFVQFAGASRCLVDDLRAAGVPPEMEQVAAELLVFLGQVESSLAEAEEAVATRNASAYDDWVGSFDRLVLGYTEFQDRVRPFR
;
A
#
# COMPACT_ATOMS: atom_id res chain seq x y z
N MET A 1 -36.66 -8.53 31.65
CA MET A 1 -36.47 -7.09 31.40
C MET A 1 -35.03 -6.71 31.73
N ARG A 2 -34.23 -6.38 30.71
CA ARG A 2 -33.22 -5.32 30.65
C ARG A 2 -32.47 -5.49 29.33
N PHE A 3 -32.85 -4.64 28.38
CA PHE A 3 -32.23 -4.48 27.08
C PHE A 3 -30.85 -3.84 27.27
N ALA A 4 -29.83 -4.38 26.61
CA ALA A 4 -28.57 -3.68 26.39
C ALA A 4 -28.42 -3.46 24.88
N THR A 5 -28.96 -2.34 24.41
CA THR A 5 -28.68 -1.76 23.11
C THR A 5 -27.21 -1.32 23.07
N ALA A 6 -26.36 -2.12 22.42
CA ALA A 6 -25.03 -1.68 22.05
C ALA A 6 -25.15 -0.74 20.85
N SER A 7 -25.19 0.55 21.14
CA SER A 7 -25.10 1.62 20.16
C SER A 7 -23.70 1.61 19.55
N LEU A 8 -23.55 0.95 18.39
CA LEU A 8 -22.40 1.14 17.49
C LEU A 8 -22.48 2.57 16.95
N ALA A 9 -21.79 3.49 17.62
CA ALA A 9 -21.58 4.84 17.14
C ALA A 9 -20.70 4.77 15.88
N ALA A 10 -21.33 4.95 14.73
CA ALA A 10 -20.65 5.17 13.47
C ALA A 10 -19.77 6.44 13.58
N LEU A 11 -18.46 6.24 13.56
CA LEU A 11 -17.47 7.30 13.34
C LEU A 11 -17.59 7.75 11.88
N ALA A 12 -18.58 8.61 11.60
CA ALA A 12 -18.61 9.39 10.38
C ALA A 12 -17.64 10.56 10.55
N VAL A 13 -16.34 10.32 10.31
CA VAL A 13 -15.37 11.38 10.11
C VAL A 13 -15.64 11.96 8.72
N VAL A 14 -16.46 13.00 8.66
CA VAL A 14 -16.62 13.82 7.45
C VAL A 14 -15.39 14.71 7.38
N VAL A 15 -14.33 14.21 6.72
CA VAL A 15 -13.21 15.06 6.30
C VAL A 15 -13.74 15.98 5.20
N ALA A 16 -13.76 17.29 5.47
CA ALA A 16 -14.10 18.30 4.49
C ALA A 16 -13.07 18.23 3.36
N ALA A 17 -13.49 17.71 2.20
CA ALA A 17 -12.65 17.59 1.01
C ALA A 17 -12.29 18.98 0.47
N CYS A 18 -11.11 19.49 0.82
CA CYS A 18 -10.44 20.54 0.08
C CYS A 18 -9.78 19.94 -1.18
N GLY A 19 -10.56 19.31 -2.05
CA GLY A 19 -10.10 18.88 -3.37
C GLY A 19 -10.13 20.06 -4.33
N THR A 20 -9.00 20.41 -4.94
CA THR A 20 -8.98 21.36 -6.06
C THR A 20 -9.92 20.85 -7.15
N PRO A 21 -10.83 21.68 -7.71
CA PRO A 21 -11.74 21.24 -8.76
C PRO A 21 -10.95 20.62 -9.93
N GLY A 22 -11.10 19.30 -10.13
CA GLY A 22 -10.41 18.54 -11.18
C GLY A 22 -9.16 17.76 -10.75
N GLY A 23 -8.70 17.88 -9.50
CA GLY A 23 -7.58 17.12 -8.94
C GLY A 23 -7.97 15.77 -8.33
N LEU A 24 -6.96 15.03 -7.85
CA LEU A 24 -7.20 13.83 -7.03
C LEU A 24 -7.77 14.23 -5.66
N PRO A 25 -8.65 13.42 -5.06
CA PRO A 25 -9.03 13.61 -3.66
C PRO A 25 -7.80 13.43 -2.74
N GLU A 26 -7.91 13.94 -1.52
CA GLU A 26 -6.88 13.72 -0.49
C GLU A 26 -6.83 12.24 -0.11
N SER A 27 -5.61 11.73 0.09
CA SER A 27 -5.38 10.35 0.51
C SER A 27 -5.80 10.16 1.98
N PRO A 28 -6.43 9.03 2.35
CA PRO A 28 -6.71 8.74 3.75
C PRO A 28 -5.41 8.68 4.57
N PRO A 29 -5.45 8.98 5.88
CA PRO A 29 -4.29 8.84 6.75
C PRO A 29 -3.86 7.37 6.86
N CYS A 30 -2.55 7.15 7.06
CA CYS A 30 -2.02 5.81 7.26
C CYS A 30 -2.59 5.15 8.53
N PRO A 31 -2.89 3.84 8.48
CA PRO A 31 -3.23 3.09 9.68
C PRO A 31 -2.02 3.04 10.64
N THR A 32 -2.27 2.59 11.86
CA THR A 32 -1.17 2.36 12.81
C THR A 32 -0.25 1.25 12.28
N PRO A 33 1.08 1.47 12.22
CA PRO A 33 2.03 0.48 11.73
C PRO A 33 2.08 -0.76 12.62
N ASP A 34 2.57 -1.86 12.05
CA ASP A 34 2.96 -3.04 12.82
C ASP A 34 4.05 -2.65 13.84
N PRO A 35 3.90 -2.98 15.14
CA PRO A 35 4.93 -2.70 16.15
C PRO A 35 6.34 -3.17 15.77
N ALA A 36 6.44 -4.26 15.02
CA ALA A 36 7.71 -4.80 14.55
C ALA A 36 8.37 -3.97 13.43
N LEU A 37 7.60 -3.10 12.77
CA LEU A 37 8.07 -2.17 11.73
C LEU A 37 8.21 -0.73 12.25
N VAL A 38 8.02 -0.51 13.56
CA VAL A 38 8.21 0.82 14.16
C VAL A 38 9.71 1.17 14.20
N PRO A 39 10.10 2.42 13.88
CA PRO A 39 11.47 2.88 14.00
C PRO A 39 12.07 2.65 15.38
N GLY A 40 13.26 2.04 15.40
CA GLY A 40 13.99 1.77 16.64
C GLY A 40 13.47 0.57 17.44
N SER A 41 12.49 -0.17 16.93
CA SER A 41 12.15 -1.49 17.46
C SER A 41 13.35 -2.44 17.27
N ALA A 42 13.92 -2.91 18.38
CA ALA A 42 14.95 -3.95 18.37
C ALA A 42 14.27 -5.32 18.25
N VAL A 43 13.83 -5.67 17.04
CA VAL A 43 13.23 -6.97 16.74
C VAL A 43 14.29 -7.99 16.34
N GLY A 44 14.01 -9.27 16.61
CA GLY A 44 14.85 -10.37 16.13
C GLY A 44 14.63 -10.67 14.65
N VAL A 45 15.52 -11.47 14.05
CA VAL A 45 15.44 -11.87 12.61
C VAL A 45 14.09 -12.46 12.23
N SER A 46 13.56 -13.42 13.01
CA SER A 46 12.27 -14.07 12.73
C SER A 46 11.08 -13.12 12.83
N GLU A 47 11.11 -12.19 13.79
CA GLU A 47 10.06 -11.19 13.95
C GLU A 47 10.09 -10.18 12.79
N PHE A 48 11.27 -9.70 12.40
CA PHE A 48 11.44 -8.86 11.22
C PHE A 48 10.96 -9.57 9.94
N ALA A 49 11.40 -10.81 9.71
CA ALA A 49 11.00 -11.59 8.53
C ALA A 49 9.49 -11.84 8.47
N THR A 50 8.86 -12.08 9.63
CA THR A 50 7.41 -12.25 9.75
C THR A 50 6.66 -10.95 9.48
N ALA A 51 7.16 -9.82 9.99
CA ALA A 51 6.56 -8.51 9.78
C ALA A 51 6.64 -8.09 8.31
N VAL A 52 7.79 -8.30 7.68
CA VAL A 52 7.98 -8.08 6.24
C VAL A 52 7.03 -8.95 5.42
N ASP A 53 6.93 -10.25 5.70
CA ASP A 53 5.99 -11.11 4.96
C ASP A 53 4.54 -10.66 5.09
N ARG A 54 4.12 -10.29 6.31
CA ARG A 54 2.76 -9.80 6.58
C ARG A 54 2.47 -8.52 5.80
N ALA A 55 3.40 -7.57 5.76
CA ALA A 55 3.25 -6.34 5.00
C ALA A 55 3.16 -6.62 3.49
N LEU A 56 3.96 -7.55 2.96
CA LEU A 56 3.88 -7.93 1.54
C LEU A 56 2.57 -8.65 1.22
N ALA A 57 2.06 -9.48 2.13
CA ALA A 57 0.74 -10.09 1.99
C ALA A 57 -0.39 -9.03 2.04
N GLN A 58 -0.27 -8.01 2.89
CA GLN A 58 -1.20 -6.88 2.91
C GLN A 58 -1.15 -6.09 1.60
N PHE A 59 0.02 -5.88 1.01
CA PHE A 59 0.14 -5.26 -0.31
C PHE A 59 -0.61 -6.06 -1.37
N GLN A 60 -0.44 -7.39 -1.39
CA GLN A 60 -1.17 -8.27 -2.31
C GLN A 60 -2.69 -8.19 -2.09
N GLN A 61 -3.14 -8.12 -0.84
CA GLN A 61 -4.56 -7.96 -0.52
C GLN A 61 -5.09 -6.63 -1.06
N ILE A 62 -4.37 -5.52 -0.87
CA ILE A 62 -4.74 -4.19 -1.39
C ILE A 62 -4.85 -4.20 -2.92
N ASP A 63 -3.89 -4.80 -3.64
CA ASP A 63 -3.98 -4.93 -5.11
C ASP A 63 -5.16 -5.82 -5.52
N GLN A 64 -5.42 -6.93 -4.82
CA GLN A 64 -6.54 -7.81 -5.12
C GLN A 64 -7.90 -7.13 -4.88
N GLU A 65 -8.05 -6.39 -3.79
CA GLU A 65 -9.26 -5.62 -3.49
C GLU A 65 -9.50 -4.56 -4.57
N PHE A 66 -8.46 -3.81 -4.94
CA PHE A 66 -8.56 -2.82 -6.01
C PHE A 66 -8.92 -3.46 -7.36
N ARG A 67 -8.31 -4.58 -7.73
CA ARG A 67 -8.67 -5.34 -8.94
C ARG A 67 -10.07 -5.94 -8.89
N GLY A 68 -10.57 -6.27 -7.71
CA GLY A 68 -11.92 -6.79 -7.50
C GLY A 68 -12.98 -5.75 -7.87
N GLU A 69 -12.80 -4.51 -7.44
CA GLU A 69 -13.68 -3.38 -7.78
C GLU A 69 -13.41 -2.87 -9.22
N TRP A 70 -12.15 -2.91 -9.64
CA TRP A 70 -11.68 -2.40 -10.93
C TRP A 70 -10.95 -3.50 -11.74
N PRO A 71 -11.69 -4.43 -12.39
CA PRO A 71 -11.08 -5.54 -13.11
C PRO A 71 -10.05 -5.10 -14.14
N GLY A 72 -8.83 -5.65 -13.99
CA GLY A 72 -7.68 -5.32 -14.84
C GLY A 72 -7.13 -3.92 -14.64
N ARG A 73 -7.47 -3.25 -13.52
CA ARG A 73 -7.11 -1.85 -13.23
C ARG A 73 -7.36 -0.94 -14.43
N ARG A 74 -8.49 -1.09 -15.13
CA ARG A 74 -8.74 -0.27 -16.32
C ARG A 74 -9.03 1.17 -15.90
N PHE A 75 -8.39 2.14 -16.56
CA PHE A 75 -8.67 3.55 -16.31
C PHE A 75 -10.15 3.88 -16.53
N ARG A 76 -10.71 4.70 -15.63
CA ARG A 76 -12.08 5.23 -15.75
C ARG A 76 -12.07 6.69 -15.32
N ASP A 77 -12.44 7.60 -16.22
CA ASP A 77 -12.59 9.02 -15.88
C ASP A 77 -13.91 9.27 -15.14
N ARG A 78 -14.01 8.76 -13.91
CA ARG A 78 -15.12 8.98 -12.99
C ARG A 78 -14.60 9.18 -11.57
N ASP A 79 -15.31 9.98 -10.79
CA ASP A 79 -14.85 10.37 -9.45
C ASP A 79 -14.73 9.18 -8.49
N SER A 80 -15.56 8.14 -8.66
CA SER A 80 -15.42 6.91 -7.87
C SER A 80 -14.09 6.21 -8.12
N PHE A 81 -13.65 6.12 -9.39
CA PHE A 81 -12.36 5.54 -9.72
C PHE A 81 -11.21 6.32 -9.11
N LYS A 82 -11.22 7.64 -9.24
CA LYS A 82 -10.15 8.50 -8.67
C LYS A 82 -10.06 8.36 -7.16
N ARG A 83 -11.20 8.32 -6.47
CA ARG A 83 -11.27 8.08 -5.03
C ARG A 83 -10.71 6.72 -4.64
N ASP A 84 -11.15 5.66 -5.30
CA ASP A 84 -10.74 4.30 -4.94
C ASP A 84 -9.26 4.07 -5.30
N PHE A 85 -8.80 4.66 -6.40
CA PHE A 85 -7.39 4.66 -6.78
C PHE A 85 -6.52 5.40 -5.75
N VAL A 86 -6.95 6.57 -5.26
CA VAL A 86 -6.24 7.30 -4.20
C VAL A 86 -6.20 6.51 -2.90
N GLN A 87 -7.25 5.76 -2.57
CA GLN A 87 -7.26 4.86 -1.41
C GLN A 87 -6.24 3.72 -1.59
N PHE A 88 -6.24 3.09 -2.77
CA PHE A 88 -5.27 2.05 -3.14
C PHE A 88 -3.82 2.56 -3.06
N ALA A 89 -3.53 3.70 -3.69
CA ALA A 89 -2.20 4.29 -3.73
C ALA A 89 -1.75 4.75 -2.34
N GLY A 90 -2.65 5.35 -1.55
CA GLY A 90 -2.41 5.74 -0.17
C GLY A 90 -2.06 4.57 0.73
N ALA A 91 -2.90 3.53 0.75
CA ALA A 91 -2.66 2.33 1.55
C ALA A 91 -1.34 1.64 1.16
N SER A 92 -1.03 1.59 -0.14
CA SER A 92 0.22 1.05 -0.66
C SER A 92 1.44 1.84 -0.19
N ARG A 93 1.37 3.18 -0.18
CA ARG A 93 2.46 4.04 0.33
C ARG A 93 2.67 3.91 1.82
N CYS A 94 1.60 3.81 2.60
CA CYS A 94 1.72 3.60 4.04
C CYS A 94 2.52 2.33 4.36
N LEU A 95 2.27 1.24 3.62
CA LEU A 95 3.06 0.01 3.75
C LEU A 95 4.53 0.19 3.36
N VAL A 96 4.79 0.96 2.29
CA VAL A 96 6.15 1.29 1.87
C VAL A 96 6.89 2.06 2.96
N ASP A 97 6.23 3.06 3.56
CA ASP A 97 6.80 3.89 4.61
C ASP A 97 7.07 3.06 5.87
N ASP A 98 6.13 2.22 6.30
CA ASP A 98 6.29 1.31 7.44
C ASP A 98 7.50 0.39 7.24
N LEU A 99 7.62 -0.24 6.07
CA LEU A 99 8.73 -1.15 5.77
C LEU A 99 10.09 -0.45 5.68
N ARG A 100 10.13 0.81 5.22
CA ARG A 100 11.36 1.61 5.21
C ARG A 100 11.80 2.02 6.60
N ALA A 101 10.84 2.28 7.46
CA ALA A 101 11.07 2.78 8.82
C ALA A 101 11.42 1.63 9.79
N ALA A 102 11.24 0.38 9.38
CA ALA A 102 11.50 -0.80 10.18
C ALA A 102 12.94 -0.90 10.70
N GLY A 103 13.08 -1.31 11.96
CA GLY A 103 14.37 -1.67 12.53
C GLY A 103 14.91 -2.96 11.88
N VAL A 104 16.03 -2.85 11.16
CA VAL A 104 16.65 -3.97 10.45
C VAL A 104 17.64 -4.69 11.36
N PRO A 105 17.48 -6.01 11.61
CA PRO A 105 18.51 -6.81 12.27
C PRO A 105 19.79 -6.85 11.43
N PRO A 106 21.00 -6.78 12.03
CA PRO A 106 22.26 -6.78 11.29
C PRO A 106 22.40 -7.97 10.33
N GLU A 107 21.88 -9.14 10.69
CA GLU A 107 21.90 -10.36 9.87
C GLU A 107 21.04 -10.26 8.60
N MET A 108 20.13 -9.28 8.53
CA MET A 108 19.17 -9.07 7.44
C MET A 108 19.50 -7.84 6.59
N GLU A 109 20.62 -7.14 6.82
CA GLU A 109 20.97 -5.89 6.10
C GLU A 109 20.95 -6.03 4.58
N GLN A 110 21.46 -7.15 4.04
CA GLN A 110 21.45 -7.38 2.59
C GLN A 110 20.01 -7.56 2.06
N VAL A 111 19.18 -8.34 2.76
CA VAL A 111 17.78 -8.55 2.40
C VAL A 111 16.99 -7.25 2.49
N ALA A 112 17.26 -6.44 3.53
CA ALA A 112 16.66 -5.14 3.72
C ALA A 112 17.08 -4.14 2.63
N ALA A 113 18.35 -4.15 2.20
CA ALA A 113 18.79 -3.29 1.09
C ALA A 113 18.05 -3.61 -0.22
N GLU A 114 17.84 -4.89 -0.52
CA GLU A 114 17.04 -5.31 -1.68
C GLU A 114 15.57 -4.92 -1.54
N LEU A 115 15.00 -5.07 -0.33
CA LEU A 115 13.66 -4.59 -0.03
C LEU A 115 13.54 -3.09 -0.29
N LEU A 116 14.49 -2.28 0.18
CA LEU A 116 14.48 -0.82 0.01
C LEU A 116 14.52 -0.41 -1.47
N VAL A 117 15.33 -1.09 -2.30
CA VAL A 117 15.36 -0.86 -3.75
C VAL A 117 13.98 -1.15 -4.35
N PHE A 118 13.41 -2.29 -4.00
CA PHE A 118 12.10 -2.70 -4.47
C PHE A 118 10.99 -1.72 -4.04
N LEU A 119 10.97 -1.30 -2.77
CA LEU A 119 10.05 -0.29 -2.24
C LEU A 119 10.18 1.05 -2.98
N GLY A 120 11.39 1.44 -3.36
CA GLY A 120 11.62 2.61 -4.24
C GLY A 120 10.96 2.49 -5.60
N GLN A 121 10.99 1.30 -6.22
CA GLN A 121 10.31 1.07 -7.50
C GLN A 121 8.79 1.17 -7.37
N VAL A 122 8.24 0.65 -6.27
CA VAL A 122 6.79 0.71 -5.98
C VAL A 122 6.34 2.15 -5.79
N GLU A 123 7.05 2.92 -4.97
CA GLU A 123 6.73 4.33 -4.74
C GLU A 123 6.79 5.15 -6.04
N SER A 124 7.85 4.98 -6.84
CA SER A 124 7.98 5.66 -8.14
C SER A 124 6.82 5.29 -9.06
N SER A 125 6.48 4.00 -9.13
CA SER A 125 5.38 3.51 -9.95
C SER A 125 4.03 4.07 -9.51
N LEU A 126 3.78 4.20 -8.21
CA LEU A 126 2.56 4.83 -7.68
C LEU A 126 2.48 6.32 -8.02
N ALA A 127 3.61 7.04 -7.99
CA ALA A 127 3.67 8.44 -8.40
C ALA A 127 3.34 8.64 -9.89
N GLU A 128 3.89 7.79 -10.76
CA GLU A 128 3.56 7.78 -12.20
C GLU A 128 2.06 7.55 -12.44
N ALA A 129 1.47 6.60 -11.71
CA ALA A 129 0.05 6.28 -11.81
C ALA A 129 -0.83 7.44 -11.34
N GLU A 130 -0.48 8.07 -10.22
CA GLU A 130 -1.20 9.25 -9.74
C GLU A 130 -1.14 10.41 -10.72
N GLU A 131 0.00 10.68 -11.32
CA GLU A 131 0.12 11.69 -12.37
C GLU A 131 -0.78 11.35 -13.56
N ALA A 132 -0.77 10.09 -14.01
CA ALA A 132 -1.64 9.64 -15.10
C ALA A 132 -3.14 9.79 -14.76
N VAL A 133 -3.56 9.45 -13.53
CA VAL A 133 -4.96 9.61 -13.10
C VAL A 133 -5.34 11.09 -12.93
N ALA A 134 -4.47 11.90 -12.36
CA ALA A 134 -4.68 13.34 -12.17
C ALA A 134 -4.82 14.08 -13.51
N THR A 135 -3.96 13.74 -14.48
CA THR A 135 -3.97 14.32 -15.84
C THR A 135 -4.96 13.66 -16.78
N ARG A 136 -5.67 12.62 -16.33
CA ARG A 136 -6.62 11.82 -17.12
C ARG A 136 -5.97 11.16 -18.35
N ASN A 137 -4.69 10.83 -18.24
CA ASN A 137 -3.92 10.19 -19.31
C ASN A 137 -4.10 8.66 -19.26
N ALA A 138 -5.13 8.17 -19.94
CA ALA A 138 -5.44 6.74 -19.99
C ALA A 138 -4.30 5.89 -20.59
N SER A 139 -3.56 6.41 -21.57
CA SER A 139 -2.45 5.68 -22.19
C SER A 139 -1.30 5.47 -21.21
N ALA A 140 -0.88 6.53 -20.52
CA ALA A 140 0.16 6.43 -19.49
C ALA A 140 -0.28 5.52 -18.34
N TYR A 141 -1.56 5.55 -17.99
CA TYR A 141 -2.11 4.65 -16.97
C TYR A 141 -2.11 3.19 -17.43
N ASP A 142 -2.48 2.89 -18.67
CA ASP A 142 -2.44 1.54 -19.22
C ASP A 142 -0.99 1.01 -19.30
N ASP A 143 -0.02 1.86 -19.67
CA ASP A 143 1.41 1.52 -19.63
C ASP A 143 1.86 1.21 -18.19
N TRP A 144 1.40 2.00 -17.22
CA TRP A 144 1.64 1.75 -15.80
C TRP A 144 1.05 0.42 -15.33
N VAL A 145 -0.17 0.05 -15.75
CA VAL A 145 -0.77 -1.24 -15.36
C VAL A 145 0.14 -2.41 -15.73
N GLY A 146 0.72 -2.38 -16.93
CA GLY A 146 1.63 -3.43 -17.41
C GLY A 146 3.01 -3.43 -16.74
N SER A 147 3.54 -2.27 -16.32
CA SER A 147 4.78 -2.22 -15.54
C SER A 147 4.55 -2.66 -14.09
N PHE A 148 3.46 -2.22 -13.47
CA PHE A 148 3.10 -2.54 -12.10
C PHE A 148 2.77 -4.03 -11.92
N ASP A 149 2.15 -4.69 -12.90
CA ASP A 149 1.98 -6.16 -12.86
C ASP A 149 3.31 -6.91 -12.74
N ARG A 150 4.37 -6.43 -13.41
CA ARG A 150 5.71 -7.03 -13.30
C ARG A 150 6.34 -6.76 -11.94
N LEU A 151 6.16 -5.56 -11.38
CA LEU A 151 6.56 -5.26 -10.00
C LEU A 151 5.83 -6.17 -9.02
N VAL A 152 4.54 -6.43 -9.25
CA VAL A 152 3.75 -7.27 -8.37
C VAL A 152 4.25 -8.72 -8.35
N LEU A 153 4.67 -9.25 -9.50
CA LEU A 153 5.30 -10.57 -9.57
C LEU A 153 6.61 -10.64 -8.75
N GLY A 154 7.40 -9.56 -8.76
CA GLY A 154 8.62 -9.44 -7.95
C GLY A 154 8.39 -9.58 -6.45
N TYR A 155 7.21 -9.23 -5.92
CA TYR A 155 6.87 -9.46 -4.51
C TYR A 155 6.92 -10.94 -4.12
N THR A 156 6.40 -11.81 -4.99
CA THR A 156 6.29 -13.24 -4.70
C THR A 156 7.69 -13.84 -4.60
N GLU A 157 8.58 -13.45 -5.52
CA GLU A 157 9.99 -13.85 -5.50
C GLU A 157 10.72 -13.34 -4.26
N PHE A 158 10.42 -12.11 -3.81
CA PHE A 158 10.97 -11.58 -2.57
C PHE A 158 10.44 -12.31 -1.33
N GLN A 159 9.12 -12.58 -1.26
CA GLN A 159 8.51 -13.33 -0.15
C GLN A 159 9.13 -14.73 0.01
N ASP A 160 9.39 -15.43 -1.10
CA ASP A 160 10.01 -16.75 -1.08
C ASP A 160 11.45 -16.71 -0.53
N ARG A 161 12.17 -15.60 -0.73
CA ARG A 161 13.52 -15.39 -0.16
C ARG A 161 13.52 -15.05 1.33
N VAL A 162 12.48 -14.37 1.82
CA VAL A 162 12.32 -14.06 3.25
C VAL A 162 11.80 -15.26 4.05
N ARG A 163 11.08 -16.18 3.41
CA ARG A 163 10.45 -17.35 4.07
C ARG A 163 11.39 -18.20 4.95
N PRO A 164 12.65 -18.49 4.58
CA PRO A 164 13.56 -19.28 5.40
C PRO A 164 13.94 -18.64 6.75
N PHE A 165 13.70 -17.34 6.91
CA PHE A 165 14.07 -16.59 8.11
C PHE A 165 12.94 -16.48 9.14
N ARG A 166 11.74 -17.01 8.83
CA ARG A 166 10.57 -16.98 9.72
C ARG A 166 10.67 -18.04 10.82
#